data_AF-A0A8S3GLI5-F1
#
_entry.id   AF-A0A8S3GLI5-F1
#
_cell.length_a   1.000
_cell.length_b   1.000
_cell.length_c   1.000
_cell.angle_alpha   90.00
_cell.angle_beta   90.00
_cell.angle_gamma   90.00
#
_symmetry.space_group_name_H-M   'P 1'
#
loop_
_entity.id
_entity.type
_entity.pdbx_description
1 polymer ?
#
loop_
_entity_poly.entity_id
_entity_poly.type
_entity_poly.pdbx_seq_one_letter_code
_entity_poly.pdbx_strand_id
1 'polypeptide(L)'
;LDGIPKVILQPNIKEKLSTATTNFSGAALKALTSAITVHYLAQKRLNNKYEIREEDALILADRTARQYQLFLGLNTLPRLLLHNLDNRRLLSHNANHGSRDSTEFHLPETYRFTGKIIISLHDKCVRTEVIQKNNRRHIIEDSLRETEENLQQLLERITSYGNDRNVPLLQLIDLNLLSSKGAYDENKIFETLKERYDECMEYKRSMIVYDLDSLVGVNQSDSESSMGTSTSTSIVNQSIYIYVTSRFREAAIEASCTDKRQKNERWAIAVVRDPFLLKKFTTDVDFTFTNEQIEQDEEEHRRSTITLVCVKCRDLYVESDNKMSSCNYHDGFVYDNLARDLKKYKPSRAIEELNREEFISYTNPKKKEEIEKGKTRFKYICCYATVQVGAGFNGCKKGKHGFGNSRKKNFEGQILDKQMIDKWETACDENPEYNQQYADLFDSRKN
;
A
#
# COMPACT_ATOMS: atom_id res chain seq x y z
N LEU A 1 30.11 -13.81 -49.78
CA LEU A 1 30.53 -13.95 -48.35
C LEU A 1 31.13 -15.34 -48.08
N ASP A 2 31.53 -16.09 -49.12
CA ASP A 2 31.94 -17.50 -49.03
C ASP A 2 33.42 -17.73 -48.66
N GLY A 3 34.05 -16.74 -48.02
CA GLY A 3 35.45 -16.82 -47.57
C GLY A 3 35.68 -16.40 -46.12
N ILE A 4 34.62 -16.07 -45.38
CA ILE A 4 34.73 -15.71 -43.96
C ILE A 4 34.66 -17.00 -43.13
N PRO A 5 35.67 -17.31 -42.29
CA PRO A 5 35.59 -18.43 -41.38
C PRO A 5 34.32 -18.31 -40.53
N LYS A 6 33.46 -19.32 -40.55
CA LYS A 6 32.32 -19.37 -39.63
C LYS A 6 32.89 -19.35 -38.21
N VAL A 7 32.67 -18.26 -37.48
CA VAL A 7 33.02 -18.18 -36.07
C VAL A 7 32.12 -19.16 -35.32
N ILE A 8 32.70 -20.25 -34.83
CA ILE A 8 31.99 -21.23 -34.02
C ILE A 8 32.01 -20.69 -32.59
N LEU A 9 30.88 -20.17 -32.14
CA LEU A 9 30.68 -19.80 -30.74
C LEU A 9 30.49 -21.06 -29.91
N GLN A 10 31.07 -21.10 -28.72
CA GLN A 10 30.80 -22.17 -27.76
C GLN A 10 29.29 -22.19 -27.42
N PRO A 11 28.68 -23.37 -27.16
CA PRO A 11 27.24 -23.48 -26.93
C PRO A 11 26.70 -22.60 -25.79
N ASN A 12 27.44 -22.52 -24.69
CA ASN A 12 27.14 -21.65 -23.54
C ASN A 12 27.09 -20.16 -23.93
N ILE A 13 28.03 -19.68 -24.73
CA ILE A 13 28.08 -18.28 -25.20
C ILE A 13 26.90 -18.01 -26.14
N LYS A 14 26.56 -18.97 -27.00
CA LYS A 14 25.41 -18.84 -27.90
C LYS A 14 24.10 -18.72 -27.13
N GLU A 15 23.91 -19.52 -26.09
CA GLU A 15 22.74 -19.45 -25.22
C GLU A 15 22.65 -18.09 -24.52
N LYS A 16 23.75 -17.64 -23.92
CA LYS A 16 23.82 -16.33 -23.22
C LYS A 16 23.60 -15.16 -24.14
N LEU A 17 24.17 -15.17 -25.35
CA LEU A 17 23.89 -14.16 -26.36
C LEU A 17 22.43 -14.19 -26.80
N SER A 18 21.82 -15.38 -26.93
CA SER A 18 20.40 -15.47 -27.25
C SER A 18 19.53 -14.74 -26.22
N THR A 19 19.85 -14.86 -24.92
CA THR A 19 19.20 -14.11 -23.84
C THR A 19 19.58 -12.63 -23.83
N ALA A 20 20.80 -12.26 -24.21
CA ALA A 20 21.23 -10.87 -24.23
C ALA A 20 20.64 -10.07 -25.41
N THR A 21 20.26 -10.76 -26.49
CA THR A 21 19.80 -10.15 -27.74
C THR A 21 18.32 -10.39 -28.04
N THR A 22 17.51 -10.66 -27.02
CA THR A 22 16.07 -10.97 -27.20
C THR A 22 15.32 -9.83 -27.86
N ASN A 23 15.73 -8.60 -27.59
CA ASN A 23 15.09 -7.39 -28.11
C ASN A 23 15.79 -6.88 -29.39
N PHE A 24 16.71 -7.65 -29.99
CA PHE A 24 17.43 -7.23 -31.18
C PHE A 24 16.60 -7.47 -32.43
N SER A 25 16.47 -6.43 -33.26
CA SER A 25 15.95 -6.58 -34.61
C SER A 25 16.90 -7.43 -35.47
N GLY A 26 16.40 -7.96 -36.60
CA GLY A 26 17.24 -8.69 -37.55
C GLY A 26 18.44 -7.86 -38.06
N ALA A 27 18.32 -6.54 -38.14
CA ALA A 27 19.43 -5.66 -38.48
C ALA A 27 20.46 -5.58 -37.34
N ALA A 28 20.02 -5.42 -36.10
CA ALA A 28 20.90 -5.42 -34.93
C ALA A 28 21.63 -6.77 -34.76
N LEU A 29 20.95 -7.90 -34.99
CA LEU A 29 21.57 -9.23 -34.97
C LEU A 29 22.65 -9.39 -36.05
N LYS A 30 22.41 -8.88 -37.27
CA LYS A 30 23.41 -8.86 -38.34
C LYS A 30 24.62 -7.99 -37.99
N ALA A 31 24.38 -6.80 -37.42
CA ALA A 31 25.44 -5.91 -36.96
C ALA A 31 26.28 -6.55 -35.85
N LEU A 32 25.65 -7.20 -34.87
CA LEU A 32 26.35 -7.93 -33.81
C LEU A 32 27.18 -9.09 -34.38
N THR A 33 26.60 -9.88 -35.28
CA THR A 33 27.32 -10.99 -35.93
C THR A 33 28.57 -10.50 -36.66
N SER A 34 28.46 -9.36 -37.36
CA SER A 34 29.59 -8.70 -38.00
C SER A 34 30.63 -8.25 -36.97
N ALA A 35 30.21 -7.58 -35.88
CA ALA A 35 31.09 -7.11 -34.82
C ALA A 35 31.86 -8.26 -34.14
N ILE A 36 31.18 -9.36 -33.82
CA ILE A 36 31.78 -10.60 -33.29
C ILE A 36 32.81 -11.16 -34.26
N THR A 37 32.47 -11.23 -35.54
CA THR A 37 33.37 -11.76 -36.58
C THR A 37 34.64 -10.92 -36.71
N VAL A 38 34.49 -9.60 -36.79
CA VAL A 38 35.62 -8.66 -36.88
C VAL A 38 36.51 -8.75 -35.65
N HIS A 39 35.92 -8.74 -34.46
CA HIS A 39 36.66 -8.85 -33.20
C HIS A 39 37.42 -10.18 -33.10
N TYR A 40 36.75 -11.30 -33.41
CA TYR A 40 37.37 -12.63 -33.42
C TYR A 40 38.56 -12.71 -34.38
N LEU A 41 38.41 -12.23 -35.62
CA LEU A 41 39.49 -12.26 -36.61
C LEU A 41 40.68 -11.37 -36.19
N ALA A 42 40.41 -10.21 -35.59
CA ALA A 42 41.45 -9.33 -35.09
C ALA A 42 42.26 -9.99 -33.95
N GLN A 43 41.58 -10.60 -32.97
CA GLN A 43 42.24 -11.27 -31.85
C GLN A 43 42.94 -12.57 -32.28
N LYS A 44 42.37 -13.31 -33.22
CA LYS A 44 42.98 -14.54 -33.75
C LYS A 44 44.33 -14.28 -34.44
N ARG A 45 44.49 -13.13 -35.10
CA ARG A 45 45.78 -12.72 -35.69
C ARG A 45 46.87 -12.53 -34.64
N LEU A 46 46.50 -12.13 -33.42
CA LEU A 46 47.42 -11.95 -32.29
C LEU A 46 47.65 -13.28 -31.54
N ASN A 47 46.61 -14.11 -31.44
CA ASN A 47 46.65 -15.42 -30.80
C ASN A 47 45.81 -16.43 -31.62
N ASN A 48 46.48 -17.34 -32.33
CA ASN A 48 45.80 -18.34 -33.16
C ASN A 48 44.82 -19.25 -32.40
N LYS A 49 44.97 -19.37 -31.09
CA LYS A 49 44.09 -20.14 -30.19
C LYS A 49 43.04 -19.28 -29.50
N TYR A 50 42.83 -18.04 -29.93
CA TYR A 50 41.83 -17.17 -29.34
C TYR A 50 40.42 -17.75 -29.52
N GLU A 51 39.71 -17.82 -28.40
CA GLU A 51 38.29 -18.11 -28.34
C GLU A 51 37.60 -16.90 -27.71
N ILE A 52 36.48 -16.47 -28.30
CA ILE A 52 35.71 -15.36 -27.74
C ILE A 52 35.16 -15.78 -26.38
N ARG A 53 35.37 -14.94 -25.37
CA ARG A 53 34.81 -15.19 -24.03
C ARG A 53 33.40 -14.59 -23.94
N GLU A 54 32.62 -15.08 -22.97
CA GLU A 54 31.27 -14.57 -22.69
C GLU A 54 31.26 -13.04 -22.47
N GLU A 55 32.22 -12.54 -21.69
CA GLU A 55 32.38 -11.12 -21.40
C GLU A 55 32.63 -10.29 -22.67
N ASP A 56 33.53 -10.73 -23.55
CA ASP A 56 33.83 -10.04 -24.80
C ASP A 56 32.59 -10.02 -25.72
N ALA A 57 31.85 -11.13 -25.76
CA ALA A 57 30.62 -11.26 -26.53
C ALA A 57 29.52 -10.30 -26.03
N LEU A 58 29.33 -10.20 -24.71
CA LEU A 58 28.35 -9.29 -24.11
C LEU A 58 28.75 -7.81 -24.24
N ILE A 59 30.05 -7.48 -24.20
CA ILE A 59 30.53 -6.11 -24.47
C ILE A 59 30.19 -5.70 -25.91
N LEU A 60 30.39 -6.60 -26.87
CA LEU A 60 30.01 -6.35 -28.26
C LEU A 60 28.49 -6.21 -28.41
N ALA A 61 27.73 -7.06 -27.72
CA ALA A 61 26.27 -6.95 -27.69
C ALA A 61 25.79 -5.62 -27.07
N ASP A 62 26.37 -5.16 -25.95
CA ASP A 62 26.03 -3.85 -25.35
C ASP A 62 26.30 -2.70 -26.33
N ARG A 63 27.46 -2.72 -27.01
CA ARG A 63 27.78 -1.69 -28.02
C ARG A 63 26.75 -1.69 -29.16
N THR A 64 26.39 -2.86 -29.67
CA THR A 64 25.35 -2.95 -30.70
C THR A 64 23.98 -2.51 -30.17
N ALA A 65 23.61 -2.91 -28.96
CA ALA A 65 22.34 -2.50 -28.34
C ALA A 65 22.26 -0.97 -28.23
N ARG A 66 23.32 -0.29 -27.78
CA ARG A 66 23.38 1.18 -27.71
C ARG A 66 23.28 1.83 -29.09
N GLN A 67 23.94 1.30 -30.11
CA GLN A 67 23.87 1.80 -31.48
C GLN A 67 22.44 1.75 -32.04
N TYR A 68 21.68 0.72 -31.69
CA TYR A 68 20.29 0.54 -32.10
C TYR A 68 19.27 1.06 -31.08
N GLN A 69 19.73 1.75 -30.03
CA GLN A 69 18.91 2.31 -28.96
C GLN A 69 18.00 1.28 -28.26
N LEU A 70 18.52 0.07 -28.08
CA LEU A 70 17.82 -1.05 -27.42
C LEU A 70 18.07 -1.00 -25.91
N PHE A 71 17.31 -0.14 -25.23
CA PHE A 71 17.43 0.07 -23.78
C PHE A 71 16.37 -0.70 -22.98
N LEU A 72 16.76 -1.08 -21.77
CA LEU A 72 15.93 -1.57 -20.68
C LEU A 72 16.15 -0.61 -19.49
N GLY A 73 15.25 0.36 -19.35
CA GLY A 73 15.46 1.51 -18.48
C GLY A 73 16.60 2.39 -19.02
N LEU A 74 17.61 2.64 -18.19
CA LEU A 74 18.81 3.42 -18.55
C LEU A 74 19.96 2.57 -19.09
N ASN A 75 19.87 1.24 -19.00
CA ASN A 75 20.92 0.31 -19.40
C ASN A 75 20.47 -0.53 -20.61
N THR A 76 21.38 -1.33 -21.16
CA THR A 76 21.01 -2.37 -22.14
C THR A 76 20.93 -3.72 -21.43
N LEU A 77 20.16 -4.66 -21.96
CA LEU A 77 20.10 -6.02 -21.40
C LEU A 77 21.49 -6.70 -21.34
N PRO A 78 22.35 -6.64 -22.38
CA PRO A 78 23.73 -7.15 -22.29
C PRO A 78 24.54 -6.49 -21.17
N ARG A 79 24.35 -5.20 -20.92
CA ARG A 79 25.04 -4.48 -19.84
C ARG A 79 24.62 -4.99 -18.45
N LEU A 80 23.33 -5.22 -18.25
CA LEU A 80 22.81 -5.78 -16.99
C LEU A 80 23.33 -7.22 -16.76
N LEU A 81 23.43 -8.02 -17.82
CA LEU A 81 24.01 -9.37 -17.75
C LEU A 81 25.51 -9.35 -17.44
N LEU A 82 26.27 -8.37 -17.95
CA LEU A 82 27.67 -8.16 -17.59
C LEU A 82 27.84 -7.87 -16.09
N HIS A 83 27.03 -6.97 -15.53
CA HIS A 83 27.06 -6.68 -14.09
C HIS A 83 26.78 -7.94 -13.25
N ASN A 84 25.82 -8.76 -13.68
CA ASN A 84 25.53 -10.04 -13.02
C ASN A 84 26.69 -11.05 -13.10
N LEU A 85 27.45 -11.08 -14.20
CA LEU A 85 28.64 -11.93 -14.32
C LEU A 85 29.73 -11.52 -13.32
N ASP A 86 29.97 -10.22 -13.17
CA ASP A 86 30.97 -9.71 -12.22
C ASP A 86 30.57 -10.06 -10.78
N ASN A 87 29.30 -9.89 -10.44
CA ASN A 87 28.75 -10.27 -9.13
C ASN A 87 28.91 -11.78 -8.86
N ARG A 88 28.61 -12.64 -9.85
CA ARG A 88 28.79 -14.10 -9.72
C ARG A 88 30.24 -14.50 -9.51
N ARG A 89 31.19 -13.83 -10.17
CA ARG A 89 32.63 -14.06 -9.97
C ARG A 89 33.07 -13.66 -8.55
N LEU A 90 32.57 -12.54 -8.04
CA LEU A 90 32.85 -12.11 -6.67
C LEU A 90 32.30 -13.09 -5.63
N LEU A 91 31.07 -13.57 -5.83
CA LEU A 91 30.43 -14.54 -4.93
C LEU A 91 31.11 -15.92 -4.96
N SER A 92 31.55 -16.40 -6.12
CA SER A 92 32.25 -17.68 -6.22
C SER A 92 33.62 -17.67 -5.54
N HIS A 93 34.29 -16.51 -5.48
CA HIS A 93 35.51 -16.34 -4.69
C HIS A 93 35.27 -16.30 -3.17
N ASN A 94 34.08 -15.89 -2.74
CA ASN A 94 33.72 -15.76 -1.32
C ASN A 94 32.94 -16.95 -0.74
N ALA A 95 32.55 -17.93 -1.57
CA ALA A 95 31.73 -19.09 -1.21
C ALA A 95 32.36 -20.06 -0.18
N ASN A 96 33.59 -19.82 0.27
CA ASN A 96 34.22 -20.56 1.39
C ASN A 96 33.75 -20.09 2.77
N HIS A 97 33.00 -18.99 2.89
CA HIS A 97 32.36 -18.57 4.13
C HIS A 97 30.85 -18.77 4.01
N GLY A 98 30.34 -19.84 4.63
CA GLY A 98 28.95 -20.31 4.53
C GLY A 98 27.88 -19.43 5.17
N SER A 99 27.87 -18.12 4.90
CA SER A 99 26.71 -17.29 5.24
C SER A 99 25.59 -17.55 4.25
N ARG A 100 24.45 -17.94 4.81
CA ARG A 100 23.24 -18.38 4.14
C ARG A 100 22.34 -17.21 3.72
N ASP A 101 22.90 -15.99 3.63
CA ASP A 101 22.21 -14.82 3.11
C ASP A 101 22.20 -14.88 1.59
N SER A 102 21.37 -15.75 1.03
CA SER A 102 21.12 -15.74 -0.41
C SER A 102 20.30 -14.50 -0.74
N THR A 103 21.00 -13.39 -0.98
CA THR A 103 20.48 -12.13 -1.54
C THR A 103 19.96 -12.25 -2.98
N GLU A 104 19.91 -13.47 -3.50
CA GLU A 104 19.43 -13.82 -4.83
C GLU A 104 17.95 -14.18 -4.78
N PHE A 105 17.25 -13.96 -5.89
CA PHE A 105 15.83 -14.26 -6.06
C PHE A 105 15.61 -15.78 -6.22
N HIS A 106 15.92 -16.56 -5.19
CA HIS A 106 15.81 -18.01 -5.22
C HIS A 106 14.49 -18.46 -4.65
N LEU A 107 13.61 -18.88 -5.55
CA LEU A 107 12.36 -19.48 -5.13
C LEU A 107 12.58 -20.98 -4.91
N PRO A 108 12.13 -21.54 -3.77
CA PRO A 108 12.34 -22.96 -3.49
C PRO A 108 11.65 -23.85 -4.54
N GLU A 109 12.33 -24.91 -4.99
CA GLU A 109 11.82 -25.86 -5.99
C GLU A 109 10.52 -26.55 -5.59
N THR A 110 10.18 -26.51 -4.29
CA THR A 110 8.99 -27.13 -3.71
C THR A 110 7.68 -26.42 -4.05
N TYR A 111 7.74 -25.17 -4.52
CA TYR A 111 6.56 -24.35 -4.78
C TYR A 111 6.26 -24.24 -6.28
N ARG A 112 4.96 -24.20 -6.62
CA ARG A 112 4.50 -23.76 -7.94
C ARG A 112 4.30 -22.25 -7.87
N PHE A 113 4.54 -21.50 -8.94
CA PHE A 113 4.35 -20.04 -8.95
C PHE A 113 3.11 -19.67 -9.74
N THR A 114 2.43 -18.59 -9.35
CA THR A 114 1.32 -18.06 -10.17
C THR A 114 1.82 -17.28 -11.38
N GLY A 115 3.08 -16.81 -11.34
CA GLY A 115 3.64 -15.92 -12.35
C GLY A 115 3.52 -14.44 -11.95
N LYS A 116 2.88 -14.13 -10.82
CA LYS A 116 2.70 -12.76 -10.32
C LYS A 116 3.76 -12.41 -9.28
N ILE A 117 4.40 -11.26 -9.46
CA ILE A 117 5.34 -10.67 -8.51
C ILE A 117 4.97 -9.20 -8.32
N ILE A 118 4.88 -8.75 -7.06
CA ILE A 118 4.70 -7.34 -6.72
C ILE A 118 5.92 -6.90 -5.93
N ILE A 119 6.55 -5.81 -6.35
CA ILE A 119 7.69 -5.21 -5.67
C ILE A 119 7.25 -3.86 -5.11
N SER A 120 7.30 -3.74 -3.78
CA SER A 120 7.02 -2.49 -3.06
C SER A 120 8.33 -1.80 -2.75
N LEU A 121 8.59 -0.66 -3.41
CA LEU A 121 9.73 0.19 -3.11
C LEU A 121 9.55 0.94 -1.78
N HIS A 122 8.30 1.22 -1.39
CA HIS A 122 7.97 1.82 -0.10
C HIS A 122 8.25 0.87 1.07
N ASP A 123 7.73 -0.36 1.00
CA ASP A 123 7.90 -1.36 2.06
C ASP A 123 9.27 -2.07 1.96
N LYS A 124 10.05 -1.76 0.93
CA LYS A 124 11.34 -2.41 0.60
C LYS A 124 11.24 -3.93 0.57
N CYS A 125 10.20 -4.46 -0.08
CA CYS A 125 10.00 -5.89 -0.20
C CYS A 125 9.59 -6.33 -1.60
N VAL A 126 9.88 -7.59 -1.92
CA VAL A 126 9.37 -8.30 -3.08
C VAL A 126 8.44 -9.39 -2.58
N ARG A 127 7.21 -9.37 -3.08
CA ARG A 127 6.18 -10.36 -2.81
C ARG A 127 6.00 -11.23 -4.04
N THR A 128 6.34 -12.52 -3.92
CA THR A 128 6.12 -13.51 -4.97
C THR A 128 4.95 -14.41 -4.59
N GLU A 129 3.94 -14.48 -5.45
CA GLU A 129 2.78 -15.34 -5.20
C GLU A 129 3.05 -16.78 -5.68
N VAL A 130 2.86 -17.72 -4.76
CA VAL A 130 3.10 -19.14 -4.95
C VAL A 130 1.85 -19.96 -4.66
N ILE A 131 1.75 -21.13 -5.30
CA ILE A 131 0.73 -22.14 -5.09
C ILE A 131 1.36 -23.30 -4.33
N GLN A 132 0.86 -23.56 -3.13
CA GLN A 132 1.25 -24.70 -2.30
C GLN A 132 0.67 -26.02 -2.85
N LYS A 133 1.14 -27.16 -2.31
CA LYS A 133 0.67 -28.50 -2.71
C LYS A 133 -0.85 -28.71 -2.59
N ASN A 134 -1.50 -27.98 -1.68
CA ASN A 134 -2.95 -28.00 -1.46
C ASN A 134 -3.73 -27.04 -2.38
N ASN A 135 -3.10 -26.50 -3.44
CA ASN A 135 -3.63 -25.45 -4.32
C ASN A 135 -4.00 -24.12 -3.62
N ARG A 136 -3.58 -23.90 -2.37
CA ARG A 136 -3.72 -22.59 -1.73
C ARG A 136 -2.63 -21.65 -2.21
N ARG A 137 -3.01 -20.40 -2.46
CA ARG A 137 -2.06 -19.32 -2.75
C ARG A 137 -1.42 -18.83 -1.46
N HIS A 138 -0.15 -18.45 -1.55
CA HIS A 138 0.66 -17.95 -0.44
C HIS A 138 1.68 -16.95 -1.00
N ILE A 139 2.20 -16.05 -0.18
CA ILE A 139 3.23 -15.08 -0.57
C ILE A 139 4.58 -15.48 0.02
N ILE A 140 5.63 -15.46 -0.79
CA ILE A 140 7.00 -15.44 -0.29
C ILE A 140 7.46 -14.00 -0.33
N GLU A 141 7.93 -13.48 0.82
CA GLU A 141 8.42 -12.11 0.94
C GLU A 141 9.94 -12.11 1.08
N ASP A 142 10.60 -11.39 0.18
CA ASP A 142 12.03 -11.14 0.21
C ASP A 142 12.29 -9.65 0.42
N SER A 143 13.24 -9.28 1.27
CA SER A 143 13.62 -7.87 1.41
C SER A 143 14.40 -7.37 0.18
N LEU A 144 14.25 -6.09 -0.12
CA LEU A 144 15.13 -5.38 -1.05
C LEU A 144 16.51 -5.17 -0.42
N ARG A 145 17.54 -5.15 -1.27
CA ARG A 145 18.89 -4.76 -0.84
C ARG A 145 18.91 -3.29 -0.50
N GLU A 146 19.82 -2.87 0.36
CA GLU A 146 19.98 -1.45 0.71
C GLU A 146 20.25 -0.56 -0.51
N THR A 147 20.87 -1.12 -1.55
CA THR A 147 21.15 -0.45 -2.82
C THR A 147 19.97 -0.42 -3.80
N GLU A 148 18.86 -1.09 -3.50
CA GLU A 148 17.69 -1.24 -4.38
C GLU A 148 16.60 -0.24 -3.98
N GLU A 149 16.84 1.05 -4.22
CA GLU A 149 15.92 2.16 -3.91
C GLU A 149 14.98 2.48 -5.08
N ASN A 150 15.35 2.11 -6.31
CA ASN A 150 14.56 2.37 -7.50
C ASN A 150 14.55 1.20 -8.48
N LEU A 151 13.64 1.28 -9.46
CA LEU A 151 13.48 0.25 -10.49
C LEU A 151 14.78 -0.02 -11.26
N GLN A 152 15.57 1.00 -11.57
CA GLN A 152 16.81 0.83 -12.32
C GLN A 152 17.81 -0.08 -11.59
N GLN A 153 17.90 0.05 -10.26
CA GLN A 153 18.74 -0.81 -9.42
C GLN A 153 18.16 -2.23 -9.32
N LEU A 154 16.83 -2.37 -9.28
CA LEU A 154 16.16 -3.67 -9.28
C LEU A 154 16.31 -4.45 -10.60
N LEU A 155 16.51 -3.77 -11.73
CA LEU A 155 16.61 -4.42 -13.03
C LEU A 155 17.73 -5.47 -13.08
N GLU A 156 18.82 -5.30 -12.33
CA GLU A 156 19.88 -6.30 -12.25
C GLU A 156 19.38 -7.61 -11.62
N ARG A 157 18.69 -7.50 -10.47
CA ARG A 157 18.11 -8.64 -9.74
C ARG A 157 16.99 -9.31 -10.54
N ILE A 158 16.09 -8.52 -11.16
CA ILE A 158 15.02 -9.02 -12.02
C ILE A 158 15.61 -9.74 -13.25
N THR A 159 16.64 -9.17 -13.87
CA THR A 159 17.33 -9.77 -15.02
C THR A 159 18.04 -11.06 -14.62
N SER A 160 18.71 -11.10 -13.47
CA SER A 160 19.32 -12.33 -12.97
C SER A 160 18.25 -13.41 -12.77
N TYR A 161 17.13 -13.06 -12.13
CA TYR A 161 16.02 -13.97 -11.94
C TYR A 161 15.46 -14.51 -13.26
N GLY A 162 15.24 -13.65 -14.26
CA GLY A 162 14.84 -14.06 -15.60
C GLY A 162 15.85 -15.00 -16.26
N ASN A 163 17.14 -14.71 -16.14
CA ASN A 163 18.21 -15.56 -16.67
C ASN A 163 18.30 -16.93 -15.96
N ASP A 164 18.14 -16.98 -14.63
CA ASP A 164 18.12 -18.24 -13.87
C ASP A 164 16.90 -19.09 -14.20
N ARG A 165 15.81 -18.42 -14.57
CA ARG A 165 14.63 -19.06 -15.13
C ARG A 165 14.73 -19.28 -16.63
N ASN A 166 15.84 -19.05 -17.33
CA ASN A 166 15.96 -19.17 -18.79
C ASN A 166 14.77 -18.51 -19.53
N VAL A 167 14.44 -17.27 -19.15
CA VAL A 167 13.42 -16.46 -19.80
C VAL A 167 14.00 -15.85 -21.07
N PRO A 168 13.52 -16.22 -22.27
CA PRO A 168 14.00 -15.72 -23.55
C PRO A 168 13.43 -14.36 -23.95
N LEU A 169 12.55 -13.74 -23.17
CA LEU A 169 12.08 -12.39 -23.44
C LEU A 169 11.77 -11.65 -22.14
N LEU A 170 12.42 -10.50 -21.96
CA LEU A 170 12.18 -9.59 -20.85
C LEU A 170 11.80 -8.21 -21.41
N GLN A 171 10.59 -7.78 -21.11
CA GLN A 171 10.05 -6.48 -21.48
C GLN A 171 9.92 -5.59 -20.25
N LEU A 172 10.39 -4.35 -20.35
CA LEU A 172 10.16 -3.31 -19.36
C LEU A 172 9.19 -2.29 -19.93
N ILE A 173 8.09 -2.07 -19.21
CA ILE A 173 7.09 -1.07 -19.50
C ILE A 173 7.26 0.07 -18.50
N ASP A 174 7.95 1.11 -18.93
CA ASP A 174 8.21 2.33 -18.17
C ASP A 174 7.98 3.58 -19.03
N LEU A 175 8.17 4.75 -18.42
CA LEU A 175 8.01 6.02 -19.13
C LEU A 175 9.06 6.21 -20.24
N ASN A 176 10.26 5.62 -20.10
CA ASN A 176 11.31 5.71 -21.11
C ASN A 176 10.92 4.96 -22.39
N LEU A 177 10.32 3.78 -22.25
CA LEU A 177 9.78 3.04 -23.39
C LEU A 177 8.74 3.88 -24.13
N LEU A 178 7.74 4.42 -23.42
CA LEU A 178 6.68 5.22 -24.03
C LEU A 178 7.25 6.47 -24.73
N SER A 179 8.19 7.15 -24.08
CA SER A 179 8.89 8.31 -24.64
C SER A 179 9.68 7.95 -25.91
N SER A 180 10.41 6.83 -25.89
CA SER A 180 11.19 6.36 -27.05
C SER A 180 10.33 5.99 -28.26
N LYS A 181 9.08 5.59 -28.01
CA LYS A 181 8.09 5.28 -29.04
C LYS A 181 7.25 6.50 -29.46
N GLY A 182 7.47 7.67 -28.84
CA GLY A 182 6.67 8.86 -29.09
C GLY A 182 5.19 8.69 -28.71
N ALA A 183 4.91 7.82 -27.73
CA ALA A 183 3.58 7.52 -27.23
C ALA A 183 3.20 8.52 -26.12
N TYR A 184 2.80 9.73 -26.53
CA TYR A 184 2.36 10.80 -25.62
C TYR A 184 0.84 10.87 -25.46
N ASP A 185 0.11 10.39 -26.45
CA ASP A 185 -1.34 10.27 -26.44
C ASP A 185 -1.77 8.89 -25.97
N GLU A 186 -2.89 8.84 -25.25
CA GLU A 186 -3.43 7.63 -24.63
C GLU A 186 -3.59 6.48 -25.64
N ASN A 187 -4.00 6.77 -26.88
CA ASN A 187 -4.16 5.78 -27.94
C ASN A 187 -2.83 5.10 -28.32
N LYS A 188 -1.75 5.86 -28.54
CA LYS A 188 -0.44 5.27 -28.84
C LYS A 188 0.17 4.58 -27.62
N ILE A 189 -0.12 5.08 -26.41
CA ILE A 189 0.29 4.37 -25.19
C ILE A 189 -0.36 3.00 -25.18
N PHE A 190 -1.67 2.90 -25.42
CA PHE A 190 -2.37 1.62 -25.52
C PHE A 190 -1.84 0.71 -26.62
N GLU A 191 -1.60 1.26 -27.81
CA GLU A 191 -1.02 0.52 -28.93
C GLU A 191 0.35 -0.06 -28.54
N THR A 192 1.21 0.76 -27.92
CA THR A 192 2.54 0.33 -27.46
C THR A 192 2.45 -0.74 -26.37
N LEU A 193 1.58 -0.54 -25.38
CA LEU A 193 1.34 -1.52 -24.31
C LEU A 193 0.85 -2.86 -24.88
N LYS A 194 -0.07 -2.80 -25.85
CA LYS A 194 -0.60 -3.97 -26.53
C LYS A 194 0.45 -4.67 -27.38
N GLU A 195 1.23 -3.94 -28.17
CA GLU A 195 2.32 -4.50 -28.97
C GLU A 195 3.31 -5.27 -28.09
N ARG A 196 3.73 -4.69 -26.96
CA ARG A 196 4.66 -5.35 -26.04
C ARG A 196 4.07 -6.56 -25.32
N TYR A 197 2.79 -6.47 -24.96
CA TYR A 197 2.09 -7.59 -24.37
C TYR A 197 1.93 -8.74 -25.37
N ASP A 198 1.46 -8.45 -26.59
CA ASP A 198 1.29 -9.44 -27.65
C ASP A 198 2.63 -10.10 -28.00
N GLU A 199 3.72 -9.32 -28.06
CA GLU A 199 5.09 -9.83 -28.20
C GLU A 199 5.44 -10.82 -27.05
N CYS A 200 5.09 -10.51 -25.80
CA CYS A 200 5.30 -11.44 -24.68
C CYS A 200 4.49 -12.74 -24.81
N MET A 201 3.33 -12.69 -25.46
CA MET A 201 2.45 -13.85 -25.62
C MET A 201 2.97 -14.84 -26.67
N GLU A 202 3.77 -14.38 -27.63
CA GLU A 202 4.40 -15.24 -28.66
C GLU A 202 5.48 -16.17 -28.09
N TYR A 203 6.09 -15.79 -26.98
CA TYR A 203 7.13 -16.58 -26.34
C TYR A 203 6.51 -17.52 -25.30
N LYS A 204 6.94 -18.79 -25.33
CA LYS A 204 6.57 -19.79 -24.32
C LYS A 204 6.95 -19.36 -22.91
N ARG A 205 8.02 -18.58 -22.79
CA ARG A 205 8.55 -18.09 -21.53
C ARG A 205 8.83 -16.62 -21.70
N SER A 206 8.19 -15.76 -20.92
CA SER A 206 8.33 -14.32 -21.06
C SER A 206 8.09 -13.64 -19.74
N MET A 207 8.77 -12.51 -19.55
CA MET A 207 8.66 -11.69 -18.35
C MET A 207 8.36 -10.27 -18.78
N ILE A 208 7.31 -9.69 -18.19
CA ILE A 208 6.96 -8.29 -18.38
C ILE A 208 7.01 -7.59 -17.02
N VAL A 209 7.66 -6.43 -17.01
CA VAL A 209 7.84 -5.59 -15.81
C VAL A 209 7.11 -4.28 -16.03
N TYR A 210 6.21 -3.91 -15.12
CA TYR A 210 5.45 -2.67 -15.15
C TYR A 210 5.94 -1.73 -14.05
N ASP A 211 6.42 -0.54 -14.41
CA ASP A 211 6.62 0.58 -13.48
C ASP A 211 5.29 1.30 -13.26
N LEU A 212 4.49 0.84 -12.30
CA LEU A 212 3.10 1.28 -12.18
C LEU A 212 2.96 2.78 -11.88
N ASP A 213 3.83 3.33 -11.02
CA ASP A 213 3.75 4.75 -10.68
C ASP A 213 3.99 5.64 -11.90
N SER A 214 4.97 5.26 -12.74
CA SER A 214 5.33 6.01 -13.95
C SER A 214 4.26 5.94 -15.04
N LEU A 215 3.50 4.84 -15.11
CA LEU A 215 2.47 4.63 -16.13
C LEU A 215 1.13 5.24 -15.74
N VAL A 216 0.76 5.09 -14.47
CA VAL A 216 -0.61 5.34 -14.00
C VAL A 216 -0.75 6.74 -13.40
N GLY A 217 0.24 7.17 -12.62
CA GLY A 217 0.20 8.39 -11.83
C GLY A 217 -0.85 8.35 -10.70
N VAL A 218 -0.48 8.90 -9.54
CA VAL A 218 -1.41 9.09 -8.42
C VAL A 218 -1.50 10.59 -8.16
N ASN A 219 -2.72 11.12 -8.17
CA ASN A 219 -3.00 12.47 -7.74
C ASN A 219 -3.46 12.44 -6.28
N GLN A 220 -2.84 13.27 -5.45
CA GLN A 220 -3.22 13.46 -4.05
C GLN A 220 -3.78 14.88 -3.92
N SER A 221 -5.06 14.99 -3.58
CA SER A 221 -5.72 16.27 -3.31
C SER A 221 -5.96 16.44 -1.83
N ASP A 222 -5.24 17.38 -1.24
CA ASP A 222 -5.42 17.80 0.14
C ASP A 222 -6.48 18.88 0.21
N SER A 223 -7.57 18.58 0.89
CA SER A 223 -8.64 19.53 1.17
C SER A 223 -8.56 19.98 2.62
N GLU A 224 -8.15 21.22 2.83
CA GLU A 224 -8.23 21.89 4.13
C GLU A 224 -9.63 22.46 4.30
N SER A 225 -10.41 21.89 5.22
CA SER A 225 -11.71 22.43 5.60
C SER A 225 -11.68 22.90 7.05
N SER A 226 -12.66 23.72 7.44
CA SER A 226 -12.91 24.03 8.86
C SER A 226 -13.24 22.79 9.70
N MET A 227 -13.43 21.62 9.07
CA MET A 227 -13.65 20.31 9.69
C MET A 227 -12.37 19.46 9.76
N GLY A 228 -11.23 19.96 9.27
CA GLY A 228 -9.93 19.29 9.24
C GLY A 228 -9.36 19.12 7.83
N THR A 229 -8.12 18.65 7.77
CA THR A 229 -7.41 18.23 6.55
C THR A 229 -7.91 16.84 6.13
N SER A 230 -8.44 16.72 4.91
CA SER A 230 -8.72 15.41 4.28
C SER A 230 -7.88 15.25 3.03
N THR A 231 -7.09 14.19 2.98
CA THR A 231 -6.30 13.81 1.80
C THR A 231 -7.10 12.81 0.98
N SER A 232 -7.46 13.14 -0.26
CA SER A 232 -8.06 12.19 -1.20
C SER A 232 -7.04 11.79 -2.26
N THR A 233 -6.98 10.50 -2.58
CA THR A 233 -6.03 9.94 -3.54
C THR A 233 -6.79 9.30 -4.70
N SER A 234 -6.34 9.57 -5.92
CA SER A 234 -6.98 9.07 -7.13
C SER A 234 -5.96 8.73 -8.21
N ILE A 235 -6.26 7.70 -8.99
CA ILE A 235 -5.48 7.32 -10.17
C ILE A 235 -5.72 8.33 -11.30
N VAL A 236 -4.64 8.83 -11.91
CA VAL A 236 -4.72 9.78 -13.04
C VAL A 236 -5.11 9.06 -14.33
N ASN A 237 -4.36 8.03 -14.73
CA ASN A 237 -4.57 7.31 -15.98
C ASN A 237 -5.37 6.01 -15.75
N GLN A 238 -6.66 6.15 -15.47
CA GLN A 238 -7.53 5.01 -15.11
C GLN A 238 -7.59 3.93 -16.20
N SER A 239 -7.62 4.31 -17.47
CA SER A 239 -7.69 3.36 -18.59
C SER A 239 -6.43 2.48 -18.65
N ILE A 240 -5.24 3.09 -18.53
CA ILE A 240 -3.96 2.37 -18.51
C ILE A 240 -3.91 1.42 -17.30
N TYR A 241 -4.33 1.91 -16.13
CA TYR A 241 -4.41 1.10 -14.92
C TYR A 241 -5.29 -0.15 -15.09
N ILE A 242 -6.50 0.02 -15.65
CA ILE A 242 -7.42 -1.11 -15.91
C ILE A 242 -6.77 -2.13 -16.85
N TYR A 243 -6.11 -1.66 -17.91
CA TYR A 243 -5.45 -2.54 -18.86
C TYR A 243 -4.30 -3.32 -18.21
N VAL A 244 -3.40 -2.65 -17.50
CA VAL A 244 -2.27 -3.31 -16.82
C VAL A 244 -2.78 -4.29 -15.78
N THR A 245 -3.79 -3.91 -14.98
CA THR A 245 -4.46 -4.80 -14.02
C THR A 245 -5.00 -6.06 -14.70
N SER A 246 -5.71 -5.91 -15.83
CA SER A 246 -6.23 -7.05 -16.59
C SER A 246 -5.10 -7.97 -17.07
N ARG A 247 -4.05 -7.42 -17.68
CA ARG A 247 -2.93 -8.21 -18.20
C ARG A 247 -2.09 -8.86 -17.11
N PHE A 248 -1.95 -8.19 -15.96
CA PHE A 248 -1.29 -8.76 -14.80
C PHE A 248 -2.06 -9.96 -14.23
N ARG A 249 -3.41 -9.93 -14.26
CA ARG A 249 -4.24 -11.08 -13.85
C ARG A 249 -4.08 -12.28 -14.78
N GLU A 250 -3.78 -12.06 -16.06
CA GLU A 250 -3.53 -13.11 -17.06
C GLU A 250 -2.17 -13.81 -16.88
N ALA A 251 -1.28 -13.25 -16.05
CA ALA A 251 -0.03 -13.91 -15.70
C ALA A 251 -0.33 -15.27 -15.07
N ALA A 252 0.16 -16.31 -15.72
CA ALA A 252 -0.05 -17.68 -15.33
C ALA A 252 1.18 -18.50 -15.69
N ILE A 253 1.56 -19.40 -14.79
CA ILE A 253 2.38 -20.55 -15.14
C ILE A 253 1.43 -21.70 -15.45
N GLU A 254 1.30 -22.07 -16.72
CA GLU A 254 0.61 -23.29 -17.15
C GLU A 254 1.39 -24.51 -16.64
N ALA A 255 1.19 -24.87 -15.38
CA ALA A 255 1.74 -26.08 -14.77
C ALA A 255 0.65 -26.92 -14.09
N SER A 256 -0.59 -26.84 -14.58
CA SER A 256 -1.67 -27.77 -14.23
C SER A 256 -2.10 -28.58 -15.44
N CYS A 257 -1.16 -29.25 -16.10
CA CYS A 257 -1.52 -30.41 -16.88
C CYS A 257 -0.43 -31.45 -16.74
N THR A 258 -0.87 -32.69 -16.51
CA THR A 258 -0.06 -33.92 -16.54
C THR A 258 0.72 -34.10 -17.85
N ASP A 259 0.42 -33.29 -18.86
CA ASP A 259 1.18 -33.18 -20.10
C ASP A 259 2.43 -32.30 -19.95
N LYS A 260 3.60 -32.96 -19.92
CA LYS A 260 4.94 -32.34 -19.95
C LYS A 260 5.24 -31.56 -21.24
N ARG A 261 4.29 -31.47 -22.19
CA ARG A 261 4.60 -31.08 -23.58
C ARG A 261 4.56 -29.57 -23.84
N GLN A 262 3.81 -28.76 -23.11
CA GLN A 262 3.83 -27.30 -23.28
C GLN A 262 3.46 -26.61 -21.96
N LYS A 263 4.46 -26.13 -21.21
CA LYS A 263 4.23 -25.19 -20.11
C LYS A 263 4.56 -23.80 -20.62
N ASN A 264 3.55 -22.98 -20.89
CA ASN A 264 3.78 -21.56 -21.06
C ASN A 264 4.00 -20.96 -19.67
N GLU A 265 5.14 -20.30 -19.46
CA GLU A 265 5.49 -19.68 -18.19
C GLU A 265 5.60 -18.17 -18.42
N ARG A 266 4.58 -17.42 -17.97
CA ARG A 266 4.55 -15.97 -18.14
C ARG A 266 4.62 -15.30 -16.78
N TRP A 267 5.61 -14.45 -16.61
CA TRP A 267 5.79 -13.66 -15.40
C TRP A 267 5.36 -12.22 -15.63
N ALA A 268 4.52 -11.71 -14.74
CA ALA A 268 4.23 -10.28 -14.65
C ALA A 268 4.76 -9.75 -13.31
N ILE A 269 5.57 -8.70 -13.40
CA ILE A 269 6.17 -8.03 -12.26
C ILE A 269 5.61 -6.61 -12.23
N ALA A 270 4.99 -6.22 -11.12
CA ALA A 270 4.54 -4.86 -10.88
C ALA A 270 5.47 -4.21 -9.85
N VAL A 271 6.07 -3.08 -10.20
CA VAL A 271 6.91 -2.29 -9.28
C VAL A 271 6.13 -1.05 -8.90
N VAL A 272 5.97 -0.83 -7.59
CA VAL A 272 5.10 0.20 -7.02
C VAL A 272 5.82 0.95 -5.90
N ARG A 273 5.73 2.27 -5.92
CA ARG A 273 6.26 3.19 -4.90
C ARG A 273 5.15 3.75 -4.04
N ASP A 274 4.01 4.12 -4.62
CA ASP A 274 2.92 4.73 -3.88
C ASP A 274 2.12 3.68 -3.07
N PRO A 275 1.99 3.85 -1.73
CA PRO A 275 1.29 2.87 -0.89
C PRO A 275 -0.20 2.72 -1.23
N PHE A 276 -0.86 3.80 -1.65
CA PHE A 276 -2.26 3.75 -2.06
C PHE A 276 -2.42 2.92 -3.33
N LEU A 277 -1.56 3.16 -4.33
CA LEU A 277 -1.54 2.37 -5.55
C LEU A 277 -1.20 0.91 -5.27
N LEU A 278 -0.28 0.62 -4.35
CA LEU A 278 0.05 -0.73 -3.94
C LEU A 278 -1.15 -1.46 -3.33
N LYS A 279 -1.82 -0.86 -2.33
CA LYS A 279 -3.02 -1.44 -1.69
C LYS A 279 -4.09 -1.70 -2.76
N LYS A 280 -4.40 -0.68 -3.57
CA LYS A 280 -5.42 -0.75 -4.61
C LYS A 280 -5.11 -1.80 -5.69
N PHE A 281 -3.88 -1.83 -6.20
CA PHE A 281 -3.46 -2.78 -7.21
C PHE A 281 -3.48 -4.22 -6.69
N THR A 282 -3.00 -4.45 -5.46
CA THR A 282 -3.01 -5.77 -4.81
C THR A 282 -4.44 -6.32 -4.71
N THR A 283 -5.39 -5.50 -4.25
CA THR A 283 -6.82 -5.86 -4.20
C THR A 283 -7.37 -6.11 -5.61
N ASP A 284 -7.13 -5.19 -6.55
CA ASP A 284 -7.71 -5.28 -7.88
C ASP A 284 -7.16 -6.51 -8.64
N VAL A 285 -5.88 -6.88 -8.53
CA VAL A 285 -5.35 -8.08 -9.21
C VAL A 285 -5.62 -9.40 -8.48
N ASP A 286 -6.40 -9.35 -7.40
CA ASP A 286 -6.75 -10.48 -6.54
C ASP A 286 -5.49 -11.23 -6.08
N PHE A 287 -4.48 -10.45 -5.71
CA PHE A 287 -3.20 -10.93 -5.21
C PHE A 287 -3.37 -11.31 -3.75
N THR A 288 -2.79 -12.44 -3.36
CA THR A 288 -2.86 -12.92 -1.97
C THR A 288 -2.36 -11.82 -1.03
N PHE A 289 -3.07 -11.57 0.08
CA PHE A 289 -2.63 -10.62 1.11
C PHE A 289 -1.68 -11.28 2.12
N THR A 290 -0.77 -10.48 2.67
CA THR A 290 0.05 -10.91 3.82
C THR A 290 -0.81 -11.02 5.08
N ASN A 291 -0.36 -11.76 6.09
CA ASN A 291 -1.07 -11.84 7.37
C ASN A 291 -1.19 -10.44 8.02
N GLU A 292 -0.16 -9.61 7.91
CA GLU A 292 -0.19 -8.24 8.44
C GLU A 292 -1.26 -7.39 7.73
N GLN A 293 -1.37 -7.47 6.40
CA GLN A 293 -2.41 -6.77 5.65
C GLN A 293 -3.82 -7.25 6.03
N ILE A 294 -4.00 -8.57 6.22
CA ILE A 294 -5.28 -9.13 6.67
C ILE A 294 -5.63 -8.60 8.07
N GLU A 295 -4.68 -8.60 9.01
CA GLU A 295 -4.90 -8.06 10.36
C GLU A 295 -5.22 -6.56 10.34
N GLN A 296 -4.56 -5.79 9.48
CA GLN A 296 -4.83 -4.36 9.31
C GLN A 296 -6.22 -4.11 8.72
N ASP A 297 -6.61 -4.83 7.68
CA ASP A 297 -7.94 -4.71 7.06
C ASP A 297 -9.05 -5.18 8.02
N GLU A 298 -8.81 -6.24 8.80
CA GLU A 298 -9.73 -6.68 9.86
C GLU A 298 -9.87 -5.65 10.97
N GLU A 299 -8.77 -5.03 11.41
CA GLU A 299 -8.81 -3.96 12.42
C GLU A 299 -9.45 -2.67 11.88
N GLU A 300 -9.23 -2.31 10.61
CA GLU A 300 -9.91 -1.20 9.94
C GLU A 300 -11.42 -1.47 9.83
N HIS A 301 -11.80 -2.67 9.37
CA HIS A 301 -13.18 -3.11 9.31
C HIS A 301 -13.83 -3.09 10.69
N ARG A 302 -13.13 -3.58 11.71
CA ARG A 302 -13.55 -3.55 13.11
C ARG A 302 -13.77 -2.12 13.59
N ARG A 303 -12.88 -1.18 13.30
CA ARG A 303 -13.05 0.25 13.66
C ARG A 303 -14.24 0.92 12.97
N SER A 304 -14.54 0.49 11.74
CA SER A 304 -15.66 1.01 10.95
C SER A 304 -17.03 0.41 11.34
N THR A 305 -17.04 -0.68 12.10
CA THR A 305 -18.27 -1.40 12.46
C THR A 305 -18.60 -1.33 13.95
N ILE A 306 -17.60 -1.10 14.81
CA ILE A 306 -17.83 -0.97 16.24
C ILE A 306 -18.53 0.36 16.54
N THR A 307 -19.72 0.24 17.13
CA THR A 307 -20.43 1.34 17.77
C THR A 307 -19.93 1.53 19.20
N LEU A 308 -19.50 2.73 19.53
CA LEU A 308 -19.00 3.16 20.84
C LEU A 308 -19.99 4.10 21.51
N VAL A 309 -20.01 4.14 22.84
CA VAL A 309 -20.78 5.15 23.60
C VAL A 309 -19.85 6.29 23.99
N CYS A 310 -20.24 7.53 23.71
CA CYS A 310 -19.45 8.72 24.04
C CYS A 310 -19.59 9.08 25.53
N VAL A 311 -18.49 9.28 26.26
CA VAL A 311 -18.56 9.72 27.68
C VAL A 311 -19.11 11.14 27.84
N LYS A 312 -18.97 11.98 26.81
CA LYS A 312 -19.34 13.41 26.87
C LYS A 312 -20.82 13.65 26.63
N CYS A 313 -21.37 13.09 25.54
CA CYS A 313 -22.77 13.28 25.14
C CYS A 313 -23.65 12.06 25.40
N ARG A 314 -23.05 10.91 25.74
CA ARG A 314 -23.75 9.62 25.96
C ARG A 314 -24.41 9.01 24.73
N ASP A 315 -24.19 9.60 23.55
CA ASP A 315 -24.65 9.02 22.28
C ASP A 315 -23.74 7.90 21.77
N LEU A 316 -24.33 7.04 20.95
CA LEU A 316 -23.64 6.02 20.18
C LEU A 316 -22.97 6.65 18.94
N TYR A 317 -21.74 6.26 18.64
CA TYR A 317 -21.00 6.72 17.47
C TYR A 317 -20.07 5.64 16.94
N VAL A 318 -19.75 5.69 15.65
CA VAL A 318 -18.72 4.84 15.04
C VAL A 318 -17.42 5.62 14.99
N GLU A 319 -16.29 5.00 15.35
CA GLU A 319 -15.00 5.71 15.44
C GLU A 319 -14.56 6.28 14.08
N SER A 320 -14.83 5.59 12.98
CA SER A 320 -14.57 6.08 11.62
C SER A 320 -15.37 7.33 11.25
N ASP A 321 -16.54 7.53 11.85
CA ASP A 321 -17.42 8.68 11.61
C ASP A 321 -17.20 9.83 12.61
N ASN A 322 -16.28 9.64 13.58
CA ASN A 322 -16.01 10.58 14.66
C ASN A 322 -15.18 11.80 14.18
N LYS A 323 -15.88 12.75 13.55
CA LYS A 323 -15.31 13.99 13.05
C LYS A 323 -15.37 15.09 14.09
N MET A 324 -14.61 16.17 13.87
CA MET A 324 -14.80 17.38 14.66
C MET A 324 -16.24 17.85 14.52
N SER A 325 -16.83 18.28 15.63
CA SER A 325 -18.24 18.68 15.77
C SER A 325 -19.31 17.57 15.74
N SER A 326 -18.94 16.28 15.63
CA SER A 326 -19.90 15.17 15.74
C SER A 326 -20.55 15.06 17.12
N CYS A 327 -19.84 15.48 18.18
CA CYS A 327 -20.32 15.44 19.56
C CYS A 327 -20.69 16.85 20.04
N ASN A 328 -21.95 17.03 20.44
CA ASN A 328 -22.40 18.19 21.20
C ASN A 328 -22.44 17.81 22.70
N TYR A 329 -21.72 18.54 23.54
CA TYR A 329 -21.63 18.24 24.97
C TYR A 329 -21.59 19.48 25.85
N HIS A 330 -21.82 19.26 27.15
CA HIS A 330 -21.52 20.20 28.22
C HIS A 330 -20.32 19.66 29.00
N ASP A 331 -19.37 20.52 29.30
CA ASP A 331 -18.20 20.25 30.14
C ASP A 331 -18.20 21.15 31.38
N GLY A 332 -19.38 21.61 31.82
CA GLY A 332 -19.55 22.28 33.10
C GLY A 332 -20.30 21.39 34.09
N PHE A 333 -20.05 21.58 35.38
CA PHE A 333 -20.91 20.98 36.42
C PHE A 333 -22.32 21.59 36.37
N VAL A 334 -23.26 20.90 37.01
CA VAL A 334 -24.64 21.34 37.16
C VAL A 334 -24.80 22.03 38.51
N TYR A 335 -25.66 23.01 38.62
CA TYR A 335 -26.02 23.62 39.89
C TYR A 335 -27.54 23.72 40.06
N ASP A 336 -27.98 23.73 41.30
CA ASP A 336 -29.39 23.93 41.66
C ASP A 336 -29.73 25.43 41.68
N ASN A 337 -30.43 25.89 40.65
CA ASN A 337 -30.85 27.26 40.46
C ASN A 337 -31.98 27.68 41.43
N LEU A 338 -32.65 26.76 42.13
CA LEU A 338 -33.68 27.11 43.11
C LEU A 338 -33.14 27.12 44.54
N ALA A 339 -32.03 26.41 44.79
CA ALA A 339 -31.37 26.42 46.09
C ALA A 339 -30.66 27.77 46.34
N ARG A 340 -30.73 28.26 47.59
CA ARG A 340 -30.06 29.51 48.01
C ARG A 340 -28.53 29.39 47.97
N ASP A 341 -28.01 28.19 48.21
CA ASP A 341 -26.58 27.90 48.27
C ASP A 341 -25.97 27.54 46.90
N LEU A 342 -26.78 27.50 45.83
CA LEU A 342 -26.38 27.09 44.47
C LEU A 342 -25.72 25.71 44.41
N LYS A 343 -26.08 24.79 45.30
CA LYS A 343 -25.45 23.47 45.43
C LYS A 343 -25.05 22.84 44.08
N LYS A 344 -23.77 22.45 43.97
CA LYS A 344 -23.20 21.80 42.78
C LYS A 344 -23.58 20.32 42.70
N TYR A 345 -23.77 19.85 41.47
CA TYR A 345 -24.17 18.50 41.11
C TYR A 345 -23.36 18.00 39.91
N LYS A 346 -23.08 16.70 39.91
CA LYS A 346 -22.69 16.01 38.68
C LYS A 346 -23.89 15.92 37.73
N PRO A 347 -23.71 16.04 36.41
CA PRO A 347 -24.79 15.87 35.44
C PRO A 347 -25.56 14.56 35.60
N SER A 348 -24.86 13.44 35.78
CA SER A 348 -25.47 12.13 36.11
C SER A 348 -26.42 12.19 37.30
N ARG A 349 -25.98 12.76 38.44
CA ARG A 349 -26.79 12.87 39.65
C ARG A 349 -27.99 13.81 39.49
N ALA A 350 -27.82 14.94 38.79
CA ALA A 350 -28.93 15.84 38.51
C ALA A 350 -30.01 15.17 37.65
N ILE A 351 -29.60 14.39 36.64
CA ILE A 351 -30.51 13.59 35.82
C ILE A 351 -31.20 12.50 36.66
N GLU A 352 -30.48 11.82 37.55
CA GLU A 352 -31.07 10.83 38.48
C GLU A 352 -32.14 11.46 39.39
N GLU A 353 -31.91 12.67 39.90
CA GLU A 353 -32.89 13.41 40.71
C GLU A 353 -34.12 13.79 39.88
N LEU A 354 -33.94 14.35 38.68
CA LEU A 354 -35.04 14.70 37.77
C LEU A 354 -35.87 13.48 37.35
N ASN A 355 -35.22 12.36 37.03
CA ASN A 355 -35.90 11.09 36.71
C ASN A 355 -36.75 10.59 37.88
N ARG A 356 -36.24 10.70 39.11
CA ARG A 356 -36.97 10.31 40.31
C ARG A 356 -38.19 11.20 40.53
N GLU A 357 -38.04 12.51 40.35
CA GLU A 357 -39.14 13.46 40.45
C GLU A 357 -40.20 13.21 39.36
N GLU A 358 -39.77 12.97 38.11
CA GLU A 358 -40.67 12.66 37.01
C GLU A 358 -41.45 11.35 37.25
N PHE A 359 -40.79 10.31 37.77
CA PHE A 359 -41.47 9.07 38.17
C PHE A 359 -42.54 9.30 39.25
N ILE A 360 -42.25 10.14 40.25
CA ILE A 360 -43.23 10.50 41.29
C ILE A 360 -44.44 11.23 40.67
N SER A 361 -44.22 12.09 39.67
CA SER A 361 -45.30 12.81 38.99
C SER A 361 -46.31 11.87 38.30
N TYR A 362 -45.86 10.74 37.78
CA TYR A 362 -46.74 9.71 37.21
C TYR A 362 -47.61 9.04 38.29
N THR A 363 -47.07 8.84 39.49
CA THR A 363 -47.81 8.22 40.61
C THR A 363 -48.77 9.17 41.32
N ASN A 364 -48.53 10.49 41.26
CA ASN A 364 -49.37 11.49 41.91
C ASN A 364 -49.60 12.73 41.01
N PRO A 365 -50.68 12.74 40.21
CA PRO A 365 -50.98 13.83 39.27
C PRO A 365 -51.10 15.21 39.91
N LYS A 366 -51.46 15.30 41.19
CA LYS A 366 -51.59 16.59 41.91
C LYS A 366 -50.24 17.31 42.08
N LYS A 367 -49.12 16.58 42.00
CA LYS A 367 -47.76 17.14 42.06
C LYS A 367 -47.17 17.48 40.70
N LYS A 368 -47.88 17.19 39.60
CA LYS A 368 -47.35 17.36 38.24
C LYS A 368 -46.94 18.80 37.95
N GLU A 369 -47.78 19.77 38.30
CA GLU A 369 -47.50 21.20 38.05
C GLU A 369 -46.30 21.71 38.86
N GLU A 370 -46.15 21.24 40.10
CA GLU A 370 -45.01 21.57 40.97
C GLU A 370 -43.70 21.01 40.40
N ILE A 371 -43.74 19.77 39.92
CA ILE A 371 -42.60 19.08 39.31
C ILE A 371 -42.24 19.68 37.94
N GLU A 372 -43.22 20.10 37.14
CA GLU A 372 -42.98 20.81 35.88
C GLU A 372 -42.27 22.16 36.10
N LYS A 373 -42.63 22.91 37.15
CA LYS A 373 -41.89 24.11 37.56
C LYS A 373 -40.45 23.76 37.97
N GLY A 374 -40.27 22.61 38.64
CA GLY A 374 -38.98 22.03 39.02
C GLY A 374 -38.09 21.62 37.85
N LYS A 375 -38.61 21.40 36.64
CA LYS A 375 -37.78 21.03 35.47
C LYS A 375 -36.74 22.08 35.10
N THR A 376 -36.92 23.34 35.54
CA THR A 376 -35.95 24.44 35.35
C THR A 376 -34.90 24.58 36.46
N ARG A 377 -34.94 23.68 37.46
CA ARG A 377 -34.11 23.73 38.66
C ARG A 377 -32.63 23.55 38.38
N PHE A 378 -32.27 22.55 37.58
CA PHE A 378 -30.87 22.24 37.32
C PHE A 378 -30.37 22.95 36.07
N LYS A 379 -29.26 23.67 36.18
CA LYS A 379 -28.62 24.37 35.07
C LYS A 379 -27.14 24.03 34.96
N TYR A 380 -26.63 23.99 33.74
CA TYR A 380 -25.20 23.84 33.47
C TYR A 380 -24.48 25.16 33.67
N ILE A 381 -23.34 25.16 34.37
CA ILE A 381 -22.54 26.38 34.56
C ILE A 381 -21.97 26.92 33.24
N CYS A 382 -21.63 26.04 32.29
CA CYS A 382 -20.97 26.41 31.04
C CYS A 382 -21.80 27.28 30.09
N CYS A 383 -23.13 27.26 30.18
CA CYS A 383 -24.01 28.01 29.27
C CYS A 383 -25.38 28.39 29.85
N TYR A 384 -25.63 28.09 31.13
CA TYR A 384 -26.90 28.31 31.82
C TYR A 384 -28.11 27.57 31.24
N ALA A 385 -27.89 26.62 30.32
CA ALA A 385 -28.92 25.77 29.80
C ALA A 385 -29.48 24.85 30.90
N THR A 386 -30.79 24.65 30.88
CA THR A 386 -31.49 23.74 31.78
C THR A 386 -31.14 22.29 31.46
N VAL A 387 -30.91 21.47 32.48
CA VAL A 387 -30.72 20.02 32.33
C VAL A 387 -32.04 19.41 31.86
N GLN A 388 -32.03 18.75 30.71
CA GLN A 388 -33.19 18.05 30.16
C GLN A 388 -33.03 16.53 30.34
N VAL A 389 -34.15 15.88 30.64
CA VAL A 389 -34.28 14.42 30.66
C VAL A 389 -34.95 14.00 29.36
N GLY A 390 -34.31 13.10 28.58
CA GLY A 390 -34.86 12.59 27.32
C GLY A 390 -33.98 12.86 26.09
N ALA A 391 -34.50 12.52 24.90
CA ALA A 391 -33.74 12.55 23.65
C ALA A 391 -33.44 13.98 23.19
N GLY A 392 -32.16 14.29 23.03
CA GLY A 392 -31.65 15.57 22.50
C GLY A 392 -30.71 16.28 23.47
N PHE A 393 -29.51 15.73 23.67
CA PHE A 393 -28.47 16.40 24.47
C PHE A 393 -27.88 17.57 23.68
N ASN A 394 -28.50 18.74 23.74
CA ASN A 394 -28.04 19.95 23.06
C ASN A 394 -26.90 20.63 23.82
N GLY A 395 -25.70 20.04 23.73
CA GLY A 395 -24.50 20.61 24.30
C GLY A 395 -24.12 21.97 23.73
N CYS A 396 -23.57 22.85 24.56
CA CYS A 396 -23.09 24.17 24.13
C CYS A 396 -21.71 24.13 23.46
N LYS A 397 -20.97 23.02 23.61
CA LYS A 397 -19.67 22.81 22.97
C LYS A 397 -19.76 21.71 21.92
N LYS A 398 -18.95 21.87 20.87
CA LYS A 398 -18.81 20.91 19.77
C LYS A 398 -17.41 20.31 19.77
N GLY A 399 -17.30 19.02 19.50
CA GLY A 399 -16.02 18.35 19.38
C GLY A 399 -16.16 16.93 18.84
N LYS A 400 -15.08 16.14 18.91
CA LYS A 400 -15.16 14.70 18.69
C LYS A 400 -15.79 14.01 19.90
N HIS A 401 -16.52 12.93 19.64
CA HIS A 401 -16.89 11.98 20.68
C HIS A 401 -15.63 11.49 21.38
N GLY A 402 -15.72 11.28 22.68
CA GLY A 402 -14.60 10.82 23.50
C GLY A 402 -14.93 9.51 24.19
N PHE A 403 -13.93 8.64 24.27
CA PHE A 403 -13.92 7.49 25.18
C PHE A 403 -12.88 7.74 26.28
N GLY A 404 -13.10 7.22 27.48
CA GLY A 404 -12.08 7.29 28.53
C GLY A 404 -10.81 6.54 28.08
N ASN A 405 -9.62 7.03 28.44
CA ASN A 405 -8.29 6.55 28.02
C ASN A 405 -7.93 5.08 28.38
N SER A 406 -8.88 4.15 28.52
CA SER A 406 -8.55 2.73 28.72
C SER A 406 -8.04 2.13 27.42
N ARG A 407 -6.72 1.95 27.35
CA ARG A 407 -6.02 1.12 26.36
C ARG A 407 -6.48 -0.35 26.33
N LYS A 408 -7.43 -0.77 27.19
CA LYS A 408 -8.04 -2.11 27.19
C LYS A 408 -9.30 -2.13 26.34
N LYS A 409 -9.08 -2.27 25.04
CA LYS A 409 -10.08 -2.36 23.97
C LYS A 409 -10.78 -3.75 23.93
N ASN A 410 -11.49 -4.13 24.99
CA ASN A 410 -12.40 -5.29 24.93
C ASN A 410 -13.79 -4.82 24.47
N PHE A 411 -13.93 -4.56 23.18
CA PHE A 411 -15.02 -3.79 22.57
C PHE A 411 -16.28 -4.58 22.19
N GLU A 412 -16.84 -5.37 23.10
CA GLU A 412 -18.19 -5.90 22.89
C GLU A 412 -19.14 -5.27 23.89
N GLY A 413 -20.02 -4.39 23.39
CA GLY A 413 -21.20 -3.90 24.11
C GLY A 413 -20.92 -3.18 25.43
N GLN A 414 -19.78 -2.47 25.56
CA GLN A 414 -19.41 -1.86 26.83
C GLN A 414 -20.40 -0.76 27.23
N ILE A 415 -21.22 -1.09 28.22
CA ILE A 415 -21.81 -0.16 29.17
C ILE A 415 -20.68 0.78 29.62
N LEU A 416 -20.84 2.09 29.45
CA LEU A 416 -19.87 3.07 29.94
C LEU A 416 -19.58 2.78 31.42
N ASP A 417 -18.30 2.60 31.75
CA ASP A 417 -17.90 2.46 33.14
C ASP A 417 -18.29 3.74 33.90
N LYS A 418 -19.05 3.57 34.99
CA LYS A 418 -19.46 4.66 35.86
C LYS A 418 -18.26 5.50 36.31
N GLN A 419 -17.10 4.88 36.51
CA GLN A 419 -15.87 5.59 36.87
C GLN A 419 -15.39 6.56 35.78
N MET A 420 -15.56 6.20 34.50
CA MET A 420 -15.19 7.09 33.39
C MET A 420 -16.12 8.29 33.28
N ILE A 421 -17.42 8.06 33.43
CA ILE A 421 -18.42 9.15 33.48
C ILE A 421 -18.10 10.06 34.67
N ASP A 422 -17.90 9.49 35.85
CA ASP A 422 -17.57 10.24 37.06
C ASP A 422 -16.29 11.06 36.88
N LYS A 423 -15.24 10.48 36.27
CA LYS A 423 -13.98 11.18 36.01
C LYS A 423 -14.16 12.35 35.04
N TRP A 424 -14.92 12.16 33.96
CA TRP A 424 -15.24 13.23 33.01
C TRP A 424 -16.04 14.36 33.69
N GLU A 425 -17.10 14.00 34.41
CA GLU A 425 -17.98 14.97 35.08
C GLU A 425 -17.25 15.76 36.17
N THR A 426 -16.28 15.14 36.86
CA THR A 426 -15.51 15.80 37.94
C THR A 426 -14.36 16.65 37.39
N ALA A 427 -13.86 16.37 36.18
CA ALA A 427 -12.76 17.15 35.57
C ALA A 427 -13.11 18.65 35.44
N CYS A 428 -14.39 18.98 35.46
CA CYS A 428 -14.91 20.32 35.29
C CYS A 428 -14.98 21.11 36.61
N ASP A 429 -14.94 20.43 37.76
CA ASP A 429 -15.04 21.05 39.09
C ASP A 429 -13.80 21.90 39.43
N GLU A 430 -12.65 21.56 38.84
CA GLU A 430 -11.39 22.27 39.01
C GLU A 430 -11.16 23.37 37.95
N ASN A 431 -12.12 23.56 37.03
CA ASN A 431 -11.97 24.57 35.97
C ASN A 431 -12.07 25.99 36.57
N PRO A 432 -11.04 26.83 36.45
CA PRO A 432 -11.02 28.17 37.06
C PRO A 432 -12.09 29.09 36.46
N GLU A 433 -12.38 28.97 35.17
CA GLU A 433 -13.40 29.77 34.49
C GLU A 433 -14.80 29.46 35.05
N TYR A 434 -15.15 28.18 35.19
CA TYR A 434 -16.44 27.79 35.76
C TYR A 434 -16.58 28.13 37.23
N ASN A 435 -15.48 28.06 37.99
CA ASN A 435 -15.49 28.47 39.39
C ASN A 435 -15.66 29.98 39.56
N GLN A 436 -15.07 30.80 38.68
CA GLN A 436 -15.30 32.24 38.66
C GLN A 436 -16.75 32.57 38.29
N GLN A 437 -17.26 32.01 37.19
CA GLN A 437 -18.67 32.20 36.78
C GLN A 437 -19.66 31.82 37.88
N TYR A 438 -19.36 30.75 38.61
CA TYR A 438 -20.16 30.30 39.74
C TYR A 438 -20.10 31.27 40.94
N ALA A 439 -18.92 31.81 41.25
CA ALA A 439 -18.75 32.82 42.30
C ALA A 439 -19.54 34.10 41.97
N ASP A 440 -19.42 34.58 40.73
CA ASP A 440 -20.14 35.76 40.26
C ASP A 440 -21.67 35.56 40.36
N LEU A 441 -22.17 34.38 39.96
CA LEU A 441 -23.59 34.01 40.08
C LEU A 441 -24.06 33.93 41.54
N PHE A 442 -23.19 33.49 42.44
CA PHE A 442 -23.50 33.41 43.87
C PHE A 442 -23.58 34.79 44.51
N ASP A 443 -22.66 35.69 44.17
CA ASP A 443 -22.63 37.06 44.65
C ASP A 443 -23.80 37.88 44.09
N SER A 444 -24.16 37.67 42.82
CA SER A 444 -25.33 38.33 42.21
C SER A 444 -26.68 37.94 42.83
N ARG A 445 -26.74 36.87 43.63
CA ARG A 445 -27.95 36.46 44.36
C ARG A 445 -28.03 37.01 45.78
N LYS A 446 -26.89 37.41 46.35
CA LYS A 446 -26.83 38.00 47.68
C LYS A 446 -27.21 39.47 47.67
N ASN A 447 -26.87 40.16 46.59
CA ASN A 447 -27.28 41.52 46.28
C ASN A 447 -28.67 41.50 45.65
#